data_AF-Q3SZ89-F1
#
_entry.id   AF-Q3SZ89-F1
#
_cell.length_a   1.000
_cell.length_b   1.000
_cell.length_c   1.000
_cell.angle_alpha   90.00
_cell.angle_beta   90.00
_cell.angle_gamma   90.00
#
_symmetry.space_group_name_H-M   'P 1'
#
loop_
_entity.id
_entity.type
_entity.pdbx_description
1 polymer ?
#
loop_
_entity_poly.entity_id
_entity_poly.type
_entity_poly.pdbx_seq_one_letter_code
_entity_poly.pdbx_strand_id
1 'polypeptide(L)'
;MFKRHKSLASERRRELISRGATRSILKDDMKNFHFLSQFILSAGPLKSTSAVKHSKTIHFEIEILDAQTKKQICIVDKVTQKSTIHDVKQKFHKACPQWYPSRVGLQLERGGPFLKDNLTIQSVAASSIVTLYFTDLGQQVSWTTVFLAEYTGPLLIYLLFYLRIPYIYNMKESSRRLCHPVVHLACFCHCIHYIRYLLETLFVHKVSSGHTSLKNLLKSCAFYWGFTSWIAYYINHPRYTPPSFGYRQVAISAINFLICEAGNHFINVVLSHPSHTGNNACFPSPNYNPFTWMFFLVSCPNYTYEIGSWISFTIMTQTLPVGIFTLLMSIQMSLWAKKKHKIYLKKFSSYMHRKSAMIPFIL
;
A
#
# COMPACT_ATOMS: atom_id res chain seq x y z
N MET A 1 -61.10 24.07 2.95
CA MET A 1 -59.81 24.80 3.02
C MET A 1 -58.71 23.84 3.47
N PHE A 2 -58.24 22.94 2.59
CA PHE A 2 -57.27 21.91 2.98
C PHE A 2 -55.84 22.46 2.95
N LYS A 3 -55.32 22.79 4.13
CA LYS A 3 -53.91 23.11 4.36
C LYS A 3 -53.05 21.92 3.95
N ARG A 4 -52.25 22.11 2.90
CA ARG A 4 -51.34 21.12 2.32
C ARG A 4 -50.18 20.89 3.31
N HIS A 5 -50.24 19.81 4.08
CA HIS A 5 -49.11 19.35 4.88
C HIS A 5 -47.94 19.00 3.93
N LYS A 6 -46.91 19.86 3.90
CA LYS A 6 -45.63 19.52 3.28
C LYS A 6 -45.04 18.34 4.05
N SER A 7 -44.74 17.25 3.36
CA SER A 7 -44.32 16.02 4.00
C SER A 7 -42.89 16.14 4.55
N LEU A 8 -42.70 15.59 5.75
CA LEU A 8 -41.41 15.40 6.46
C LEU A 8 -40.30 14.80 5.58
N ALA A 9 -40.66 14.13 4.48
CA ALA A 9 -39.70 13.56 3.53
C ALA A 9 -38.92 14.66 2.78
N SER A 10 -39.51 15.82 2.52
CA SER A 10 -38.85 16.93 1.82
C SER A 10 -37.76 17.60 2.67
N GLU A 11 -38.00 17.75 3.98
CA GLU A 11 -37.02 18.34 4.90
C GLU A 11 -35.86 17.39 5.16
N ARG A 12 -36.12 16.09 5.38
CA ARG A 12 -35.06 15.08 5.48
C ARG A 12 -34.17 15.03 4.23
N ARG A 13 -34.74 15.21 3.04
CA ARG A 13 -33.96 15.27 1.79
C ARG A 13 -33.04 16.48 1.73
N ARG A 14 -33.49 17.66 2.17
CA ARG A 14 -32.65 18.87 2.21
C ARG A 14 -31.55 18.79 3.26
N GLU A 15 -31.81 18.23 4.43
CA GLU A 15 -30.76 17.99 5.45
C GLU A 15 -29.71 16.98 4.98
N LEU A 16 -30.12 15.92 4.26
CA LEU A 16 -29.19 14.95 3.67
C LEU A 16 -28.32 15.57 2.57
N ILE A 17 -28.86 16.49 1.76
CA ILE A 17 -28.11 17.18 0.69
C ILE A 17 -27.12 18.20 1.29
N SER A 18 -27.55 18.98 2.30
CA SER A 18 -26.69 19.97 2.98
C SER A 18 -25.55 19.29 3.77
N ARG A 19 -25.83 18.18 4.47
CA ARG A 19 -24.78 17.39 5.13
C ARG A 19 -23.86 16.65 4.16
N GLY A 20 -24.30 16.44 2.92
CA GLY A 20 -23.53 15.81 1.85
C GLY A 20 -22.48 16.73 1.22
N ALA A 21 -22.83 18.00 0.97
CA ALA A 21 -21.94 18.94 0.30
C ALA A 21 -20.73 19.36 1.17
N THR A 22 -20.95 19.66 2.46
CA THR A 22 -19.85 20.08 3.35
C THR A 22 -18.97 18.91 3.78
N ARG A 23 -19.52 17.67 3.82
CA ARG A 23 -18.72 16.47 4.09
C ARG A 23 -17.94 16.00 2.86
N SER A 24 -18.30 16.34 1.62
CA SER A 24 -17.57 15.82 0.46
C SER A 24 -16.17 16.43 0.34
N ILE A 25 -16.03 17.72 0.63
CA ILE A 25 -14.75 18.45 0.52
C ILE A 25 -13.72 17.88 1.51
N LEU A 26 -14.09 17.72 2.79
CA LEU A 26 -13.22 17.11 3.81
C LEU A 26 -12.94 15.61 3.57
N LYS A 27 -13.85 14.90 2.89
CA LYS A 27 -13.72 13.46 2.62
C LYS A 27 -12.80 13.16 1.44
N ASP A 28 -12.59 14.09 0.52
CA ASP A 28 -11.62 13.94 -0.57
C ASP A 28 -10.18 14.17 -0.10
N ASP A 29 -9.95 15.14 0.78
CA ASP A 29 -8.59 15.38 1.31
C ASP A 29 -8.11 14.24 2.21
N MET A 30 -9.00 13.67 3.04
CA MET A 30 -8.65 12.47 3.82
C MET A 30 -8.42 11.24 2.92
N LYS A 31 -9.18 11.06 1.83
CA LYS A 31 -8.93 9.97 0.87
C LYS A 31 -7.55 10.08 0.20
N ASN A 32 -7.05 11.30 -0.03
CA ASN A 32 -5.79 11.55 -0.69
C ASN A 32 -4.58 11.05 0.12
N PHE A 33 -4.59 11.21 1.45
CA PHE A 33 -3.54 10.64 2.32
C PHE A 33 -3.71 9.12 2.55
N HIS A 34 -4.94 8.62 2.48
CA HIS A 34 -5.27 7.21 2.69
C HIS A 34 -4.90 6.29 1.51
N PHE A 35 -4.61 6.80 0.31
CA PHE A 35 -4.35 5.93 -0.85
C PHE A 35 -2.99 5.21 -0.78
N LEU A 36 -2.01 5.76 -0.07
CA LEU A 36 -0.71 5.12 0.19
C LEU A 36 -0.83 3.85 1.05
N SER A 37 -1.96 3.66 1.77
CA SER A 37 -2.17 2.58 2.75
C SER A 37 -2.57 1.22 2.20
N GLN A 38 -2.99 1.18 0.94
CA GLN A 38 -3.75 0.05 0.45
C GLN A 38 -2.78 -1.05 -0.02
N PHE A 39 -2.58 -2.02 0.88
CA PHE A 39 -2.22 -3.42 0.61
C PHE A 39 -0.75 -3.84 0.74
N ILE A 40 -0.40 -4.26 1.96
CA ILE A 40 0.51 -5.39 2.20
C ILE A 40 -0.37 -6.49 2.82
N LEU A 41 -0.47 -7.65 2.15
CA LEU A 41 -1.29 -8.84 2.47
C LEU A 41 -2.78 -8.79 2.05
N SER A 42 -3.05 -8.92 0.75
CA SER A 42 -4.27 -9.62 0.32
C SER A 42 -3.87 -11.00 -0.22
N ALA A 43 -3.95 -11.97 0.70
CA ALA A 43 -4.31 -13.36 0.46
C ALA A 43 -4.97 -13.62 -0.91
N GLY A 44 -4.45 -14.61 -1.63
CA GLY A 44 -4.93 -15.04 -2.95
C GLY A 44 -6.39 -15.51 -3.01
N PRO A 45 -6.88 -15.83 -4.22
CA PRO A 45 -8.29 -16.03 -4.55
C PRO A 45 -9.06 -17.07 -3.71
N LEU A 46 -10.36 -16.81 -3.55
CA LEU A 46 -11.37 -17.81 -3.21
C LEU A 46 -11.49 -18.84 -4.35
N LYS A 47 -11.10 -20.10 -4.13
CA LYS A 47 -11.58 -21.21 -4.95
C LYS A 47 -12.97 -21.59 -4.46
N SER A 48 -13.98 -21.50 -5.32
CA SER A 48 -15.23 -22.22 -5.15
C SER A 48 -15.02 -23.65 -5.65
N THR A 49 -15.16 -24.63 -4.75
CA THR A 49 -15.35 -26.04 -5.11
C THR A 49 -16.70 -26.19 -5.80
N SER A 50 -16.71 -26.40 -7.11
CA SER A 50 -17.87 -26.97 -7.80
C SER A 50 -17.54 -28.42 -8.14
N ALA A 51 -18.32 -29.34 -7.57
CA ALA A 51 -18.32 -30.74 -7.95
C ALA A 51 -18.59 -30.89 -9.44
N VAL A 52 -17.86 -31.80 -10.07
CA VAL A 52 -18.01 -32.14 -11.49
C VAL A 52 -19.30 -32.95 -11.64
N LYS A 53 -20.32 -32.34 -12.24
CA LYS A 53 -21.33 -33.08 -13.00
C LYS A 53 -21.27 -32.59 -14.45
N HIS A 54 -21.05 -33.53 -15.36
CA HIS A 54 -21.10 -33.31 -16.79
C HIS A 54 -22.47 -32.74 -17.17
N SER A 55 -22.54 -31.45 -17.51
CA SER A 55 -23.73 -30.83 -18.07
C SER A 55 -23.32 -29.79 -19.10
N LYS A 56 -24.17 -29.64 -20.13
CA LYS A 56 -23.95 -28.87 -21.36
C LYS A 56 -23.27 -27.51 -21.10
N THR A 57 -22.27 -27.16 -21.92
CA THR A 57 -21.58 -25.86 -21.84
C THR A 57 -22.57 -24.72 -22.07
N ILE A 58 -22.99 -24.06 -21.00
CA ILE A 58 -23.82 -22.85 -21.08
C ILE A 58 -22.92 -21.69 -21.49
N HIS A 59 -23.31 -21.01 -22.56
CA HIS A 59 -22.67 -19.80 -23.04
C HIS A 59 -23.44 -18.58 -22.55
N PHE A 60 -22.70 -17.55 -22.17
CA PHE A 60 -23.21 -16.24 -21.80
C PHE A 60 -22.79 -15.21 -22.85
N GLU A 61 -23.66 -14.22 -23.03
CA GLU A 61 -23.42 -13.00 -23.78
C GLU A 61 -23.20 -11.86 -22.78
N ILE A 62 -22.13 -11.09 -22.96
CA ILE A 62 -21.79 -10.00 -22.04
C ILE A 62 -21.86 -8.67 -22.78
N GLU A 63 -22.85 -7.87 -22.43
CA GLU A 63 -23.00 -6.51 -22.95
C GLU A 63 -22.15 -5.55 -22.12
N ILE A 64 -21.22 -4.85 -22.75
CA ILE A 64 -20.38 -3.86 -22.08
C ILE A 64 -20.89 -2.46 -22.45
N LEU A 65 -21.49 -1.81 -21.47
CA LEU A 65 -22.01 -0.43 -21.57
C LEU A 65 -21.03 0.55 -20.94
N ASP A 66 -20.86 1.73 -21.51
CA ASP A 66 -20.15 2.82 -20.86
C ASP A 66 -20.90 3.29 -19.60
N ALA A 67 -20.22 3.34 -18.44
CA ALA A 67 -20.87 3.67 -17.17
C ALA A 67 -21.42 5.10 -17.11
N GLN A 68 -20.84 6.03 -17.89
CA GLN A 68 -21.22 7.44 -17.88
C GLN A 68 -22.35 7.71 -18.88
N THR A 69 -22.17 7.28 -20.13
CA THR A 69 -23.04 7.58 -21.26
C THR A 69 -24.13 6.54 -21.50
N LYS A 70 -24.03 5.35 -20.89
CA LYS A 70 -24.86 4.16 -21.14
C LYS A 70 -24.83 3.66 -22.59
N LYS A 71 -23.92 4.16 -23.41
CA LYS A 71 -23.77 3.67 -24.78
C LYS A 71 -23.16 2.28 -24.75
N GLN A 72 -23.69 1.39 -25.57
CA GLN A 72 -23.10 0.09 -25.78
C GLN A 72 -21.78 0.25 -26.51
N ILE A 73 -20.72 -0.30 -25.92
CA ILE A 73 -19.37 -0.25 -26.49
C ILE A 73 -19.14 -1.51 -27.33
N CYS A 74 -19.41 -2.67 -26.73
CA CYS A 74 -19.14 -3.96 -27.35
C CYS A 74 -20.00 -5.05 -26.70
N ILE A 75 -20.30 -6.09 -27.48
CA ILE A 75 -20.83 -7.36 -26.99
C ILE A 75 -19.70 -8.38 -26.99
N VAL A 76 -19.52 -9.09 -25.89
CA VAL A 76 -18.54 -10.17 -25.76
C VAL A 76 -19.28 -11.50 -25.73
N ASP A 77 -19.25 -12.20 -26.86
CA ASP A 77 -19.96 -13.47 -27.04
C ASP A 77 -19.17 -14.70 -26.56
N LYS A 78 -19.90 -15.82 -26.48
CA LYS A 78 -19.37 -17.17 -26.24
C LYS A 78 -18.51 -17.22 -24.97
N VAL A 79 -18.95 -16.56 -23.90
CA VAL A 79 -18.28 -16.61 -22.60
C VAL A 79 -18.77 -17.83 -21.85
N THR A 80 -17.85 -18.68 -21.38
CA THR A 80 -18.22 -19.90 -20.64
C THR A 80 -18.44 -19.57 -19.17
N GLN A 81 -19.20 -20.40 -18.46
CA GLN A 81 -19.47 -20.17 -17.03
C GLN A 81 -18.19 -20.10 -16.16
N LYS A 82 -17.15 -20.83 -16.57
CA LYS A 82 -15.84 -20.87 -15.90
C LYS A 82 -14.93 -19.70 -16.26
N SER A 83 -15.27 -18.94 -17.30
CA SER A 83 -14.51 -17.75 -17.67
C SER A 83 -14.52 -16.75 -16.50
N THR A 84 -13.41 -16.07 -16.34
CA THR A 84 -13.23 -15.05 -15.31
C THR A 84 -13.51 -13.66 -15.85
N ILE A 85 -13.69 -12.69 -14.96
CA ILE A 85 -13.73 -11.27 -15.35
C ILE A 85 -12.46 -10.86 -16.08
N HIS A 86 -11.31 -11.43 -15.73
CA HIS A 86 -10.07 -11.22 -16.48
C HIS A 86 -10.19 -11.67 -17.95
N ASP A 87 -10.76 -12.85 -18.20
CA ASP A 87 -10.96 -13.35 -19.57
C ASP A 87 -11.91 -12.46 -20.37
N VAL A 88 -12.94 -11.91 -19.72
CA VAL A 88 -13.84 -10.92 -20.34
C VAL A 88 -13.09 -9.66 -20.72
N LYS A 89 -12.23 -9.14 -19.82
CA LYS A 89 -11.38 -7.97 -20.11
C LYS A 89 -10.41 -8.22 -21.26
N GLN A 90 -9.85 -9.43 -21.37
CA GLN A 90 -9.00 -9.81 -22.50
C GLN A 90 -9.78 -9.85 -23.81
N LYS A 91 -10.98 -10.45 -23.82
CA LYS A 91 -11.85 -10.42 -25.01
C LYS A 91 -12.28 -9.00 -25.39
N PHE A 92 -12.63 -8.17 -24.40
CA PHE A 92 -12.94 -6.76 -24.61
C PHE A 92 -11.76 -6.00 -25.21
N HIS A 93 -10.54 -6.22 -24.72
CA HIS A 93 -9.34 -5.62 -25.28
C HIS A 93 -9.09 -6.03 -26.74
N LYS A 94 -9.39 -7.28 -27.12
CA LYS A 94 -9.30 -7.71 -28.53
C LYS A 94 -10.26 -6.95 -29.44
N ALA A 95 -11.49 -6.69 -28.96
CA ALA A 95 -12.48 -5.92 -29.71
C ALA A 95 -12.17 -4.41 -29.70
N CYS A 96 -11.61 -3.91 -28.60
CA CYS A 96 -11.27 -2.50 -28.39
C CYS A 96 -9.80 -2.36 -27.94
N PRO A 97 -8.84 -2.37 -28.90
CA PRO A 97 -7.40 -2.42 -28.60
C PRO A 97 -6.88 -1.26 -27.75
N GLN A 98 -7.59 -0.14 -27.70
CA GLN A 98 -7.22 0.98 -26.85
C GLN A 98 -7.22 0.58 -25.35
N TRP A 99 -8.17 -0.24 -24.90
CA TRP A 99 -8.36 -0.53 -23.48
C TRP A 99 -7.75 -1.87 -23.06
N TYR A 100 -6.47 -1.86 -22.67
CA TYR A 100 -5.80 -3.03 -22.12
C TYR A 100 -6.43 -3.49 -20.78
N PRO A 101 -6.34 -4.77 -20.40
CA PRO A 101 -7.18 -5.33 -19.33
C PRO A 101 -7.11 -4.61 -17.98
N SER A 102 -5.94 -4.14 -17.54
CA SER A 102 -5.83 -3.50 -16.22
C SER A 102 -6.49 -2.13 -16.14
N ARG A 103 -6.58 -1.36 -17.26
CA ARG A 103 -7.33 -0.08 -17.28
C ARG A 103 -8.85 -0.26 -17.33
N VAL A 104 -9.33 -1.47 -17.54
CA VAL A 104 -10.76 -1.78 -17.66
C VAL A 104 -11.35 -2.04 -16.27
N GLY A 105 -12.16 -1.10 -15.77
CA GLY A 105 -12.98 -1.29 -14.57
C GLY A 105 -14.38 -1.76 -14.97
N LEU A 106 -14.80 -2.95 -14.54
CA LEU A 106 -16.14 -3.49 -14.79
C LEU A 106 -16.96 -3.49 -13.50
N GLN A 107 -18.22 -3.09 -13.60
CA GLN A 107 -19.17 -3.04 -12.48
C GLN A 107 -20.51 -3.70 -12.88
N LEU A 108 -21.20 -4.31 -11.92
CA LEU A 108 -22.58 -4.80 -12.12
C LEU A 108 -23.59 -3.65 -12.18
N GLU A 109 -23.35 -2.60 -11.40
CA GLU A 109 -24.21 -1.43 -11.27
C GLU A 109 -23.36 -0.17 -11.37
N ARG A 110 -23.94 0.91 -11.91
CA ARG A 110 -23.25 2.20 -12.03
C ARG A 110 -22.89 2.75 -10.66
N GLY A 111 -21.61 3.02 -10.45
CA GLY A 111 -21.08 3.50 -9.16
C GLY A 111 -20.93 2.40 -8.10
N GLY A 112 -21.20 1.14 -8.44
CA GLY A 112 -20.94 -0.01 -7.58
C GLY A 112 -19.43 -0.31 -7.43
N PRO A 113 -19.05 -1.32 -6.64
CA PRO A 113 -17.66 -1.75 -6.57
C PRO A 113 -17.21 -2.37 -7.89
N PHE A 114 -15.93 -2.16 -8.25
CA PHE A 114 -15.33 -2.87 -9.38
C PHE A 114 -15.22 -4.36 -9.09
N LEU A 115 -15.56 -5.17 -10.10
CA LEU A 115 -15.46 -6.62 -10.05
C LEU A 115 -13.98 -7.03 -10.02
N LYS A 116 -13.66 -8.01 -9.17
CA LYS A 116 -12.32 -8.59 -9.10
C LYS A 116 -12.09 -9.52 -10.29
N ASP A 117 -10.88 -9.48 -10.83
CA ASP A 117 -10.46 -10.26 -12.00
C ASP A 117 -10.64 -11.77 -11.85
N ASN A 118 -10.55 -12.29 -10.63
CA ASN A 118 -10.67 -13.71 -10.32
C ASN A 118 -12.11 -14.23 -10.17
N LEU A 119 -13.12 -13.36 -10.21
CA LEU A 119 -14.51 -13.78 -10.15
C LEU A 119 -14.90 -14.48 -11.45
N THR A 120 -15.65 -15.56 -11.34
CA THR A 120 -16.19 -16.29 -12.49
C THR A 120 -17.50 -15.65 -12.95
N ILE A 121 -17.81 -15.80 -14.24
CA ILE A 121 -19.10 -15.33 -14.76
C ILE A 121 -20.27 -16.02 -14.09
N GLN A 122 -20.16 -17.30 -13.74
CA GLN A 122 -21.19 -17.98 -12.96
C GLN A 122 -21.53 -17.28 -11.63
N SER A 123 -20.54 -16.63 -10.98
CA SER A 123 -20.78 -15.93 -9.71
C SER A 123 -21.46 -14.55 -9.87
N VAL A 124 -21.50 -14.04 -11.10
CA VAL A 124 -21.97 -12.68 -11.43
C VAL A 124 -23.25 -12.73 -12.28
N ALA A 125 -23.42 -13.78 -13.10
CA ALA A 125 -24.52 -13.92 -14.03
C ALA A 125 -25.84 -14.27 -13.34
N ALA A 126 -26.84 -13.41 -13.52
CA ALA A 126 -28.24 -13.69 -13.13
C ALA A 126 -29.06 -14.30 -14.28
N SER A 127 -28.63 -14.10 -15.53
CA SER A 127 -29.32 -14.57 -16.74
C SER A 127 -28.30 -14.94 -17.83
N SER A 128 -28.75 -15.45 -18.99
CA SER A 128 -27.89 -15.75 -20.15
C SER A 128 -27.19 -14.50 -20.72
N ILE A 129 -27.76 -13.32 -20.48
CA ILE A 129 -27.21 -12.01 -20.86
C ILE A 129 -26.75 -11.31 -19.58
N VAL A 130 -25.50 -10.86 -19.56
CA VAL A 130 -24.90 -10.14 -18.43
C VAL A 130 -24.48 -8.76 -18.89
N THR A 131 -25.16 -7.74 -18.38
CA THR A 131 -24.78 -6.35 -18.65
C THR A 131 -23.74 -5.89 -17.63
N LEU A 132 -22.58 -5.43 -18.11
CA LEU A 132 -21.50 -4.87 -17.31
C LEU A 132 -21.26 -3.41 -17.67
N TYR A 133 -21.04 -2.57 -16.66
CA TYR A 133 -20.70 -1.17 -16.83
C TYR A 133 -19.19 -0.98 -16.83
N PHE A 134 -18.67 -0.40 -17.91
CA PHE A 134 -17.28 -0.09 -18.14
C PHE A 134 -16.92 1.30 -17.61
N THR A 135 -15.79 1.40 -16.94
CA THR A 135 -15.11 2.66 -16.62
C THR A 135 -13.63 2.53 -16.99
N ASP A 136 -13.11 3.49 -17.73
CA ASP A 136 -11.67 3.60 -17.95
C ASP A 136 -10.99 4.14 -16.69
N LEU A 137 -10.13 3.31 -16.09
CA LEU A 137 -9.37 3.66 -14.89
C LEU A 137 -8.13 4.51 -15.21
N GLY A 138 -7.84 4.72 -16.51
CA GLY A 138 -6.64 5.40 -16.98
C GLY A 138 -5.38 4.53 -16.86
N GLN A 139 -4.21 5.15 -17.00
CA GLN A 139 -2.95 4.41 -17.02
C GLN A 139 -2.69 3.70 -15.69
N GLN A 140 -2.61 2.38 -15.77
CA GLN A 140 -2.37 1.48 -14.65
C GLN A 140 -0.92 0.99 -14.62
N VAL A 141 -0.39 0.83 -13.41
CA VAL A 141 0.93 0.28 -13.12
C VAL A 141 0.80 -0.84 -12.10
N SER A 142 1.59 -1.91 -12.26
CA SER A 142 1.60 -3.02 -11.31
C SER A 142 2.12 -2.59 -9.94
N TRP A 143 1.58 -3.15 -8.86
CA TRP A 143 2.05 -2.81 -7.51
C TRP A 143 3.52 -3.12 -7.27
N THR A 144 4.04 -4.22 -7.84
CA THR A 144 5.47 -4.54 -7.76
C THR A 144 6.32 -3.41 -8.37
N THR A 145 5.93 -2.90 -9.55
CA THR A 145 6.60 -1.75 -10.17
C THR A 145 6.51 -0.50 -9.30
N VAL A 146 5.38 -0.28 -8.62
CA VAL A 146 5.22 0.86 -7.71
C VAL A 146 6.21 0.81 -6.57
N PHE A 147 6.28 -0.32 -5.85
CA PHE A 147 7.21 -0.48 -4.74
C PHE A 147 8.67 -0.38 -5.19
N LEU A 148 9.03 -1.00 -6.33
CA LEU A 148 10.40 -0.89 -6.85
C LEU A 148 10.77 0.55 -7.20
N ALA A 149 9.89 1.29 -7.87
CA ALA A 149 10.15 2.70 -8.19
C ALA A 149 10.19 3.58 -6.93
N GLU A 150 9.29 3.35 -5.98
CA GLU A 150 9.24 4.04 -4.70
C GLU A 150 10.53 3.88 -3.90
N TYR A 151 11.12 2.66 -3.87
CA TYR A 151 12.32 2.35 -3.07
C TYR A 151 13.65 2.54 -3.81
N THR A 152 13.66 2.42 -5.14
CA THR A 152 14.87 2.68 -5.95
C THR A 152 15.26 4.15 -5.89
N GLY A 153 14.28 5.06 -5.92
CA GLY A 153 14.56 6.49 -5.87
C GLY A 153 15.32 6.92 -4.62
N PRO A 154 14.85 6.62 -3.39
CA PRO A 154 15.57 6.93 -2.17
C PRO A 154 17.00 6.41 -2.14
N LEU A 155 17.22 5.17 -2.61
CA LEU A 155 18.56 4.58 -2.69
C LEU A 155 19.48 5.41 -3.59
N LEU A 156 19.06 5.71 -4.82
CA LEU A 156 19.86 6.47 -5.77
C LEU A 156 20.03 7.93 -5.34
N ILE A 157 18.95 8.58 -4.93
CA ILE A 157 18.94 9.98 -4.51
C ILE A 157 19.89 10.18 -3.33
N TYR A 158 19.81 9.34 -2.29
CA TYR A 158 20.71 9.48 -1.15
C TYR A 158 22.18 9.38 -1.56
N LEU A 159 22.52 8.42 -2.44
CA LEU A 159 23.87 8.26 -2.96
C LEU A 159 24.36 9.51 -3.73
N LEU A 160 23.49 10.19 -4.48
CA LEU A 160 23.85 11.44 -5.16
C LEU A 160 24.24 12.55 -4.18
N PHE A 161 23.51 12.70 -3.06
CA PHE A 161 23.86 13.65 -2.00
C PHE A 161 25.10 13.21 -1.21
N TYR A 162 25.30 11.92 -0.98
CA TYR A 162 26.48 11.38 -0.30
C TYR A 162 27.77 11.61 -1.10
N LEU A 163 27.72 11.45 -2.43
CA LEU A 163 28.85 11.75 -3.32
C LEU A 163 29.16 13.26 -3.43
N ARG A 164 28.34 14.12 -2.81
CA ARG A 164 28.47 15.59 -2.81
C ARG A 164 28.71 16.17 -4.20
N ILE A 165 27.85 15.82 -5.15
CA ILE A 165 27.93 16.32 -6.53
C ILE A 165 28.02 17.86 -6.54
N PRO A 166 28.92 18.47 -7.34
CA PRO A 166 29.22 19.92 -7.35
C PRO A 166 27.99 20.84 -7.49
N TYR A 167 26.90 20.37 -8.09
CA TYR A 167 25.68 21.15 -8.28
C TYR A 167 24.81 21.26 -7.02
N ILE A 168 25.06 20.43 -6.00
CA ILE A 168 24.27 20.38 -4.77
C ILE A 168 24.95 21.18 -3.66
N TYR A 169 26.26 21.04 -3.53
CA TYR A 169 27.06 21.68 -2.49
C TYR A 169 28.19 22.49 -3.09
N ASN A 170 28.59 23.57 -2.42
CA ASN A 170 29.74 24.37 -2.85
C ASN A 170 31.02 23.52 -2.86
N MET A 171 31.63 23.38 -4.04
CA MET A 171 32.86 22.62 -4.26
C MET A 171 33.99 22.98 -3.29
N LYS A 172 34.24 24.28 -3.08
CA LYS A 172 35.30 24.75 -2.18
C LYS A 172 35.06 24.30 -0.74
N GLU A 173 33.79 24.27 -0.32
CA GLU A 173 33.43 23.82 1.02
C GLU A 173 33.50 22.30 1.15
N SER A 174 33.02 21.57 0.15
CA SER A 174 33.06 20.11 0.08
C SER A 174 34.48 19.56 0.09
N SER A 175 35.39 20.14 -0.71
CA SER A 175 36.79 19.70 -0.79
C SER A 175 37.56 20.00 0.50
N ARG A 176 37.19 21.04 1.24
CA ARG A 176 37.88 21.43 2.48
C ARG A 176 37.46 20.62 3.69
N ARG A 177 36.27 20.01 3.68
CA ARG A 177 35.69 19.34 4.85
C ARG A 177 35.47 17.85 4.59
N LEU A 178 36.28 17.01 5.21
CA LEU A 178 36.08 15.55 5.20
C LEU A 178 34.74 15.17 5.84
N CYS A 179 34.09 14.13 5.32
CA CYS A 179 32.87 13.59 5.91
C CYS A 179 33.17 12.99 7.29
N HIS A 180 32.30 13.28 8.26
CA HIS A 180 32.38 12.63 9.57
C HIS A 180 32.06 11.14 9.46
N PRO A 181 32.61 10.26 10.32
CA PRO A 181 32.33 8.82 10.28
C PRO A 181 30.83 8.47 10.30
N VAL A 182 30.04 9.23 11.05
CA VAL A 182 28.58 9.07 11.12
C VAL A 182 27.88 9.30 9.77
N VAL A 183 28.44 10.12 8.87
CA VAL A 183 27.89 10.34 7.52
C VAL A 183 28.02 9.07 6.67
N HIS A 184 29.20 8.42 6.72
CA HIS A 184 29.43 7.14 6.06
C HIS A 184 28.52 6.05 6.62
N LEU A 185 28.40 5.98 7.94
CA LEU A 185 27.50 5.04 8.61
C LEU A 185 26.03 5.30 8.27
N ALA A 186 25.60 6.56 8.22
CA ALA A 186 24.24 6.92 7.82
C ALA A 186 23.96 6.51 6.38
N CYS A 187 24.91 6.71 5.46
CA CYS A 187 24.80 6.22 4.09
C CYS A 187 24.66 4.70 4.05
N PHE A 188 25.49 3.97 4.80
CA PHE A 188 25.43 2.52 4.89
C PHE A 188 24.07 2.03 5.41
N CYS A 189 23.60 2.56 6.54
CA CYS A 189 22.29 2.23 7.11
C CYS A 189 21.15 2.53 6.14
N HIS A 190 21.16 3.70 5.50
CA HIS A 190 20.15 4.09 4.52
C HIS A 190 20.15 3.15 3.31
N CYS A 191 21.33 2.79 2.78
CA CYS A 191 21.45 1.83 1.69
C CYS A 191 20.93 0.45 2.07
N ILE A 192 21.33 -0.09 3.24
CA ILE A 192 20.84 -1.38 3.73
C ILE A 192 19.32 -1.39 3.80
N HIS A 193 18.73 -0.33 4.35
CA HIS A 193 17.28 -0.22 4.50
C HIS A 193 16.55 -0.32 3.16
N TYR A 194 16.94 0.49 2.18
CA TYR A 194 16.26 0.46 0.88
C TYR A 194 16.62 -0.76 0.04
N ILE A 195 17.83 -1.32 0.18
CA ILE A 195 18.19 -2.60 -0.45
C ILE A 195 17.34 -3.73 0.13
N ARG A 196 17.14 -3.78 1.46
CA ARG A 196 16.23 -4.73 2.10
C ARG A 196 14.82 -4.61 1.52
N TYR A 197 14.28 -3.40 1.44
CA TYR A 197 12.97 -3.15 0.84
C TYR A 197 12.85 -3.65 -0.61
N LEU A 198 13.88 -3.42 -1.43
CA LEU A 198 13.92 -3.90 -2.81
C LEU A 198 13.96 -5.44 -2.87
N LEU A 199 14.83 -6.08 -2.09
CA LEU A 199 14.95 -7.54 -2.04
C LEU A 199 13.67 -8.19 -1.48
N GLU A 200 13.07 -7.63 -0.44
CA GLU A 200 11.81 -8.11 0.11
C GLU A 200 10.68 -7.99 -0.90
N THR A 201 10.59 -6.88 -1.63
CA THR A 201 9.60 -6.69 -2.69
C THR A 201 9.73 -7.76 -3.79
N LEU A 202 10.96 -8.12 -4.15
CA LEU A 202 11.25 -9.08 -5.22
C LEU A 202 11.07 -10.54 -4.78
N PHE A 203 11.52 -10.88 -3.57
CA PHE A 203 11.72 -12.28 -3.16
C PHE A 203 10.86 -12.72 -1.97
N VAL A 204 10.34 -11.79 -1.16
CA VAL A 204 9.59 -12.12 0.06
C VAL A 204 8.11 -11.82 -0.11
N HIS A 205 7.76 -10.63 -0.60
CA HIS A 205 6.40 -10.17 -0.69
C HIS A 205 5.64 -10.81 -1.86
N LYS A 206 4.55 -11.49 -1.54
CA LYS A 206 3.55 -11.94 -2.53
C LYS A 206 2.57 -10.81 -2.81
N VAL A 207 2.99 -9.88 -3.67
CA VAL A 207 2.14 -8.78 -4.11
C VAL A 207 1.03 -9.34 -5.00
N SER A 208 -0.23 -9.03 -4.68
CA SER A 208 -1.36 -9.42 -5.54
C SER A 208 -1.21 -8.83 -6.94
N SER A 209 -1.76 -9.47 -7.97
CA SER A 209 -1.82 -8.98 -9.36
C SER A 209 -2.65 -7.69 -9.57
N GLY A 210 -2.93 -6.96 -8.50
CA GLY A 210 -3.58 -5.67 -8.54
C GLY A 210 -2.71 -4.61 -9.23
N HIS A 211 -3.40 -3.58 -9.71
CA HIS A 211 -2.78 -2.41 -10.30
C HIS A 211 -3.28 -1.15 -9.59
N THR A 212 -2.53 -0.07 -9.74
CA THR A 212 -2.93 1.26 -9.27
C THR A 212 -2.70 2.29 -10.38
N SER A 213 -3.32 3.46 -10.24
CA SER A 213 -3.14 4.54 -11.19
C SER A 213 -1.72 5.08 -11.16
N LEU A 214 -1.19 5.48 -12.33
CA LEU A 214 0.10 6.17 -12.44
C LEU A 214 0.16 7.42 -11.55
N LYS A 215 -0.96 8.13 -11.37
CA LYS A 215 -1.04 9.30 -10.48
C LYS A 215 -0.70 8.96 -9.03
N ASN A 216 -1.10 7.79 -8.54
CA ASN A 216 -0.79 7.35 -7.18
C ASN A 216 0.69 6.97 -7.04
N LEU A 217 1.27 6.33 -8.06
CA LEU A 217 2.71 6.08 -8.13
C LEU A 217 3.48 7.40 -8.01
N LEU A 218 3.14 8.40 -8.84
CA LEU A 218 3.82 9.69 -8.83
C LEU A 218 3.73 10.40 -7.47
N LYS A 219 2.55 10.36 -6.82
CA LYS A 219 2.38 10.89 -5.45
C LYS A 219 3.28 10.19 -4.44
N SER A 220 3.37 8.86 -4.52
CA SER A 220 4.22 8.09 -3.61
C SER A 220 5.70 8.39 -3.82
N CYS A 221 6.16 8.33 -5.07
CA CYS A 221 7.53 8.70 -5.42
C CYS A 221 7.85 10.12 -4.97
N ALA A 222 7.00 11.11 -5.25
CA ALA A 222 7.22 12.49 -4.83
C ALA A 222 7.40 12.61 -3.30
N PHE A 223 6.60 11.88 -2.51
CA PHE A 223 6.73 11.85 -1.07
C PHE A 223 8.07 11.25 -0.63
N TYR A 224 8.36 10.00 -0.98
CA TYR A 224 9.56 9.31 -0.51
C TYR A 224 10.83 9.96 -1.06
N TRP A 225 10.88 10.29 -2.35
CA TRP A 225 12.05 10.88 -3.00
C TRP A 225 12.32 12.30 -2.49
N GLY A 226 11.26 13.09 -2.27
CA GLY A 226 11.37 14.43 -1.70
C GLY A 226 11.92 14.41 -0.28
N PHE A 227 11.38 13.55 0.59
CA PHE A 227 11.89 13.40 1.96
C PHE A 227 13.31 12.83 2.00
N THR A 228 13.65 11.87 1.16
CA THR A 228 15.03 11.39 1.03
C THR A 228 15.96 12.52 0.63
N SER A 229 15.60 13.34 -0.36
CA SER A 229 16.42 14.49 -0.78
C SER A 229 16.64 15.46 0.38
N TRP A 230 15.58 15.75 1.15
CA TRP A 230 15.67 16.64 2.31
C TRP A 230 16.56 16.07 3.41
N ILE A 231 16.39 14.79 3.78
CA ILE A 231 17.21 14.08 4.75
C ILE A 231 18.67 14.04 4.31
N ALA A 232 18.92 13.58 3.07
CA ALA A 232 20.25 13.37 2.55
C ALA A 232 21.02 14.69 2.37
N TYR A 233 20.33 15.78 2.03
CA TYR A 233 20.94 17.11 1.97
C TYR A 233 21.56 17.49 3.32
N TYR A 234 20.82 17.38 4.42
CA TYR A 234 21.30 17.81 5.73
C TYR A 234 22.37 16.88 6.32
N ILE A 235 22.23 15.56 6.18
CA ILE A 235 23.21 14.61 6.72
C ILE A 235 24.54 14.73 5.98
N ASN A 236 24.51 14.90 4.66
CA ASN A 236 25.73 14.92 3.85
C ASN A 236 26.31 16.34 3.66
N HIS A 237 25.62 17.38 4.12
CA HIS A 237 26.08 18.77 3.99
C HIS A 237 27.48 18.95 4.60
N PRO A 238 28.40 19.72 3.98
CA PRO A 238 29.73 20.00 4.54
C PRO A 238 29.72 20.59 5.96
N ARG A 239 28.65 21.29 6.34
CA ARG A 239 28.45 21.87 7.70
C ARG A 239 27.71 20.97 8.68
N TYR A 240 27.41 19.73 8.30
CA TYR A 240 26.80 18.78 9.22
C TYR A 240 27.68 18.61 10.47
N THR A 241 27.08 18.72 11.65
CA THR A 241 27.75 18.49 12.93
C THR A 241 27.35 17.14 13.50
N PRO A 242 28.29 16.31 13.97
CA PRO A 242 27.97 15.03 14.61
C PRO A 242 27.03 15.17 15.83
N PRO A 243 26.36 14.08 16.22
CA PRO A 243 25.46 14.08 17.37
C PRO A 243 26.13 14.49 18.68
N SER A 244 25.37 15.16 19.56
CA SER A 244 25.88 15.85 20.73
C SER A 244 26.45 14.92 21.80
N PHE A 245 25.94 13.68 21.91
CA PHE A 245 26.48 12.68 22.85
C PHE A 245 27.58 11.79 22.22
N GLY A 246 28.09 12.20 21.06
CA GLY A 246 29.27 11.63 20.42
C GLY A 246 29.11 10.16 19.99
N TYR A 247 30.23 9.44 19.98
CA TYR A 247 30.31 8.09 19.42
C TYR A 247 29.37 7.08 20.10
N ARG A 248 29.15 7.19 21.42
CA ARG A 248 28.27 6.27 22.17
C ARG A 248 26.83 6.31 21.64
N GLN A 249 26.29 7.50 21.40
CA GLN A 249 24.97 7.68 20.80
C GLN A 249 24.90 7.07 19.41
N VAL A 250 25.92 7.33 18.58
CA VAL A 250 25.99 6.79 17.21
C VAL A 250 26.03 5.26 17.22
N ALA A 251 26.90 4.66 18.03
CA ALA A 251 27.09 3.21 18.08
C ALA A 251 25.84 2.48 18.58
N ILE A 252 25.24 2.94 19.69
CA ILE A 252 24.00 2.33 20.24
C ILE A 252 22.86 2.45 19.23
N SER A 253 22.72 3.60 18.59
CA SER A 253 21.67 3.82 17.58
C SER A 253 21.88 2.93 16.35
N ALA A 254 23.12 2.73 15.90
CA ALA A 254 23.42 1.85 14.78
C ALA A 254 23.12 0.38 15.10
N ILE A 255 23.44 -0.09 16.31
CA ILE A 255 23.08 -1.44 16.77
C ILE A 255 21.56 -1.62 16.80
N ASN A 256 20.84 -0.67 17.41
CA ASN A 256 19.37 -0.71 17.46
C ASN A 256 18.74 -0.68 16.06
N PHE A 257 19.30 0.11 15.15
CA PHE A 257 18.89 0.15 13.75
C PHE A 257 19.01 -1.22 13.09
N LEU A 258 20.16 -1.88 13.22
CA LEU A 258 20.38 -3.20 12.62
C LEU A 258 19.48 -4.29 13.23
N ILE A 259 19.24 -4.24 14.55
CA ILE A 259 18.27 -5.12 15.23
C ILE A 259 16.87 -4.91 14.65
N CYS A 260 16.46 -3.65 14.43
CA CYS A 260 15.16 -3.34 13.85
C CYS A 260 15.04 -3.78 12.39
N GLU A 261 16.05 -3.55 11.55
CA GLU A 261 16.07 -4.01 10.16
C GLU A 261 15.96 -5.54 10.06
N ALA A 262 16.74 -6.26 10.87
CA ALA A 262 16.66 -7.72 10.95
C ALA A 262 15.29 -8.18 11.45
N GLY A 263 14.77 -7.54 12.51
CA GLY A 263 13.45 -7.84 13.05
C GLY A 263 12.34 -7.66 12.03
N ASN A 264 12.33 -6.53 11.31
CA ASN A 264 11.37 -6.27 10.24
C ASN A 264 11.42 -7.36 9.16
N HIS A 265 12.62 -7.71 8.71
CA HIS A 265 12.83 -8.76 7.72
C HIS A 265 12.24 -10.11 8.14
N PHE A 266 12.59 -10.58 9.35
CA PHE A 266 12.08 -11.86 9.84
C PHE A 266 10.56 -11.88 9.98
N ILE A 267 9.95 -10.77 10.41
CA ILE A 267 8.49 -10.66 10.45
C ILE A 267 7.90 -10.73 9.03
N ASN A 268 8.49 -10.03 8.05
CA ASN A 268 7.99 -10.04 6.68
C ASN A 268 8.10 -11.43 6.04
N VAL A 269 9.18 -12.17 6.31
CA VAL A 269 9.33 -13.56 5.91
C VAL A 269 8.23 -14.43 6.50
N VAL A 270 7.97 -14.34 7.81
CA VAL A 270 6.88 -15.08 8.46
C VAL A 270 5.52 -14.72 7.84
N LEU A 271 5.23 -13.43 7.62
CA LEU A 271 3.98 -12.97 7.03
C LEU A 271 3.78 -13.42 5.57
N SER A 272 4.87 -13.69 4.84
CA SER A 272 4.81 -14.17 3.46
C SER A 272 4.45 -15.66 3.33
N HIS A 273 4.53 -16.41 4.44
CA HIS A 273 4.34 -17.85 4.43
C HIS A 273 2.89 -18.21 4.06
N PRO A 274 2.65 -19.24 3.21
CA PRO A 274 1.31 -19.61 2.75
C PRO A 274 0.28 -19.86 3.87
N SER A 275 0.71 -20.36 5.03
CA SER A 275 -0.16 -20.57 6.21
C SER A 275 -0.82 -19.28 6.72
N HIS A 276 -0.25 -18.12 6.39
CA HIS A 276 -0.72 -16.81 6.82
C HIS A 276 -1.35 -16.01 5.67
N THR A 277 -1.44 -16.60 4.48
CA THR A 277 -2.04 -16.00 3.29
C THR A 277 -3.15 -16.89 2.73
N GLY A 278 -4.36 -16.37 2.58
CA GLY A 278 -5.49 -17.10 2.00
C GLY A 278 -6.74 -17.07 2.87
N ASN A 279 -7.74 -17.85 2.48
CA ASN A 279 -8.98 -18.02 3.25
C ASN A 279 -8.70 -18.69 4.60
N ASN A 280 -8.01 -19.82 4.56
CA ASN A 280 -7.65 -20.62 5.75
C ASN A 280 -6.40 -20.09 6.47
N ALA A 281 -6.03 -18.82 6.23
CA ALA A 281 -4.88 -18.21 6.88
C ALA A 281 -5.08 -18.19 8.40
N CYS A 282 -4.07 -18.64 9.13
CA CYS A 282 -3.94 -18.47 10.58
C CYS A 282 -3.18 -17.17 10.88
N PHE A 283 -3.38 -16.56 12.04
CA PHE A 283 -2.51 -15.47 12.48
C PHE A 283 -1.14 -16.02 12.91
N PRO A 284 -0.01 -15.40 12.53
CA PRO A 284 1.30 -15.86 12.97
C PRO A 284 1.47 -15.88 14.49
N SER A 285 1.99 -16.99 15.00
CA SER A 285 2.47 -17.10 16.38
C SER A 285 3.99 -16.90 16.44
N PRO A 286 4.52 -16.36 17.55
CA PRO A 286 5.95 -16.41 17.83
C PRO A 286 6.53 -17.82 17.67
N ASN A 287 7.77 -17.92 17.20
CA ASN A 287 8.53 -19.15 17.09
C ASN A 287 9.87 -19.03 17.85
N TYR A 288 10.81 -19.94 17.61
CA TYR A 288 12.13 -19.95 18.27
C TYR A 288 13.01 -18.74 17.93
N ASN A 289 12.73 -18.03 16.82
CA ASN A 289 13.44 -16.81 16.49
C ASN A 289 12.94 -15.64 17.37
N PRO A 290 13.80 -15.01 18.18
CA PRO A 290 13.41 -13.95 19.11
C PRO A 290 12.80 -12.73 18.43
N PHE A 291 13.14 -12.45 17.16
CA PHE A 291 12.53 -11.36 16.41
C PHE A 291 11.01 -11.53 16.24
N THR A 292 10.52 -12.77 16.25
CA THR A 292 9.09 -13.08 16.14
C THR A 292 8.33 -12.95 17.46
N TRP A 293 9.03 -12.82 18.59
CA TRP A 293 8.38 -12.68 19.91
C TRP A 293 7.58 -11.40 20.05
N MET A 294 7.86 -10.40 19.22
CA MET A 294 7.05 -9.19 19.14
C MET A 294 5.57 -9.49 18.79
N PHE A 295 5.26 -10.63 18.14
CA PHE A 295 3.89 -11.09 17.95
C PHE A 295 3.14 -11.40 19.26
N PHE A 296 3.80 -11.58 20.41
CA PHE A 296 3.13 -11.69 21.71
C PHE A 296 2.44 -10.38 22.10
N LEU A 297 3.05 -9.24 21.76
CA LEU A 297 2.66 -7.93 22.25
C LEU A 297 1.83 -7.15 21.24
N VAL A 298 2.11 -7.30 19.95
CA VAL A 298 1.53 -6.46 18.89
C VAL A 298 1.07 -7.26 17.68
N SER A 299 0.12 -6.69 16.95
CA SER A 299 -0.47 -7.31 15.76
C SER A 299 0.32 -7.04 14.47
N CYS A 300 1.00 -5.89 14.40
CA CYS A 300 1.79 -5.48 13.23
C CYS A 300 3.26 -5.25 13.59
N PRO A 301 4.01 -6.28 14.02
CA PRO A 301 5.38 -6.11 14.50
C PRO A 301 6.36 -5.59 13.43
N ASN A 302 6.08 -5.80 12.14
CA ASN A 302 6.88 -5.23 11.05
C ASN A 302 6.86 -3.69 11.09
N TYR A 303 5.72 -3.07 11.42
CA TYR A 303 5.63 -1.62 11.59
C TYR A 303 6.32 -1.14 12.87
N THR A 304 6.30 -1.94 13.93
CA THR A 304 7.04 -1.65 15.16
C THR A 304 8.54 -1.57 14.89
N TYR A 305 9.08 -2.57 14.21
CA TYR A 305 10.50 -2.59 13.84
C TYR A 305 10.83 -1.47 12.85
N GLU A 306 9.98 -1.21 11.86
CA GLU A 306 10.19 -0.11 10.91
C GLU A 306 10.31 1.25 11.61
N ILE A 307 9.40 1.56 12.54
CA ILE A 307 9.49 2.80 13.33
C ILE A 307 10.75 2.79 14.19
N GLY A 308 11.12 1.65 14.77
CA GLY A 308 12.35 1.48 15.53
C GLY A 308 13.61 1.80 14.71
N SER A 309 13.66 1.39 13.43
CA SER A 309 14.73 1.75 12.50
C SER A 309 14.79 3.26 12.29
N TRP A 310 13.66 3.91 12.02
CA TRP A 310 13.62 5.36 11.77
C TRP A 310 13.92 6.20 13.02
N ILE A 311 13.46 5.78 14.20
CA ILE A 311 13.84 6.40 15.48
C ILE A 311 15.36 6.26 15.70
N SER A 312 15.91 5.06 15.49
CA SER A 312 17.34 4.81 15.61
C SER A 312 18.14 5.68 14.64
N PHE A 313 17.70 5.80 13.39
CA PHE A 313 18.32 6.66 12.39
C PHE A 313 18.23 8.15 12.75
N THR A 314 17.12 8.57 13.37
CA THR A 314 16.92 9.93 13.90
C THR A 314 17.94 10.23 15.00
N ILE A 315 18.11 9.33 15.97
CA ILE A 315 19.06 9.51 17.08
C ILE A 315 20.50 9.44 16.55
N MET A 316 20.79 8.54 15.61
CA MET A 316 22.12 8.38 15.02
C MET A 316 22.58 9.62 14.26
N THR A 317 21.68 10.29 13.54
CA THR A 317 22.02 11.45 12.69
C THR A 317 21.74 12.78 13.35
N GLN A 318 20.84 12.82 14.34
CA GLN A 318 20.45 14.01 15.08
C GLN A 318 20.09 15.20 14.17
N THR A 319 19.35 14.95 13.09
CA THR A 319 18.88 15.99 12.16
C THR A 319 17.36 16.16 12.20
N LEU A 320 16.91 17.41 12.08
CA LEU A 320 15.49 17.77 12.09
C LEU A 320 14.68 17.08 10.97
N PRO A 321 15.13 17.02 9.70
CA PRO A 321 14.36 16.38 8.62
C PRO A 321 14.08 14.91 8.89
N VAL A 322 15.06 14.19 9.44
CA VAL A 322 14.89 12.78 9.80
C VAL A 322 13.84 12.63 10.91
N GLY A 323 13.89 13.47 11.94
CA GLY A 323 12.88 13.47 13.01
C GLY A 323 11.47 13.74 12.50
N ILE A 324 11.31 14.70 11.59
CA ILE A 324 10.00 15.01 10.95
C ILE A 324 9.51 13.83 10.13
N PHE A 325 10.37 13.23 9.31
CA PHE A 325 10.01 12.06 8.50
C PHE A 325 9.58 10.88 9.38
N THR A 326 10.36 10.57 10.42
CA THR A 326 10.05 9.52 11.41
C THR A 326 8.68 9.74 12.05
N LEU A 327 8.35 10.98 12.45
CA LEU A 327 7.06 11.32 13.04
C LEU A 327 5.91 11.07 12.04
N LEU A 328 6.03 11.58 10.81
CA LEU A 328 4.99 11.43 9.79
C LEU A 328 4.77 9.96 9.40
N MET A 329 5.86 9.21 9.21
CA MET A 329 5.81 7.77 8.95
C MET A 329 5.20 6.99 10.11
N SER A 330 5.50 7.36 11.35
CA SER A 330 4.93 6.74 12.55
C SER A 330 3.42 6.97 12.64
N ILE A 331 2.94 8.18 12.33
CA ILE A 331 1.50 8.50 12.28
C ILE A 331 0.83 7.64 11.21
N GLN A 332 1.41 7.61 10.00
CA GLN A 332 0.86 6.87 8.88
C GLN A 332 0.77 5.36 9.18
N MET A 333 1.85 4.75 9.66
CA MET A 333 1.87 3.33 10.04
C MET A 333 0.93 3.03 11.21
N SER A 334 0.76 3.95 12.17
CA SER A 334 -0.21 3.79 13.26
C SER A 334 -1.64 3.68 12.73
N LEU A 335 -2.02 4.52 11.76
CA LEU A 335 -3.35 4.48 11.14
C LEU A 335 -3.56 3.15 10.39
N TRP A 336 -2.53 2.66 9.71
CA TRP A 336 -2.55 1.38 9.01
C TRP A 336 -2.66 0.20 9.96
N ALA A 337 -1.87 0.21 11.03
CA ALA A 337 -1.86 -0.82 12.06
C ALA A 337 -3.23 -0.93 12.74
N LYS A 338 -3.86 0.19 13.09
CA LYS A 338 -5.22 0.20 13.65
C LYS A 338 -6.23 -0.45 12.72
N LYS A 339 -6.15 -0.16 11.41
CA LYS A 339 -7.04 -0.75 10.40
C LYS A 339 -6.81 -2.26 10.28
N LYS A 340 -5.55 -2.70 10.22
CA LYS A 340 -5.18 -4.13 10.17
C LYS A 340 -5.60 -4.88 11.43
N HIS A 341 -5.32 -4.31 12.60
CA HIS A 341 -5.70 -4.89 13.89
C HIS A 341 -7.21 -5.10 14.01
N LYS A 342 -8.04 -4.14 13.56
CA LYS A 342 -9.51 -4.32 13.50
C LYS A 342 -9.94 -5.48 12.60
N ILE A 343 -9.23 -5.73 11.50
CA ILE A 343 -9.49 -6.88 10.62
C ILE A 343 -9.09 -8.18 11.32
N TYR A 344 -7.93 -8.20 11.99
CA TYR A 344 -7.46 -9.37 12.72
C TYR A 344 -8.34 -9.70 13.93
N LEU A 345 -8.82 -8.72 14.69
CA LEU A 345 -9.77 -8.94 15.79
C LEU A 345 -11.05 -9.64 15.32
N LYS A 346 -11.55 -9.29 14.13
CA LYS A 346 -12.74 -9.93 13.55
C LYS A 346 -12.47 -11.35 13.08
N LYS A 347 -11.28 -11.63 12.56
CA LYS A 347 -10.92 -12.94 11.99
C LYS A 347 -10.35 -13.92 13.04
N PHE A 348 -9.69 -13.41 14.07
CA PHE A 348 -8.87 -14.17 15.03
C PHE A 348 -9.08 -13.65 16.47
N SER A 349 -10.32 -13.47 16.89
CA SER A 349 -10.69 -12.80 18.15
C SER A 349 -9.92 -13.33 19.37
N SER A 350 -9.79 -14.66 19.50
CA SER A 350 -9.10 -15.33 20.61
C SER A 350 -7.61 -14.96 20.74
N TYR A 351 -6.92 -14.74 19.62
CA TYR A 351 -5.48 -14.43 19.60
C TYR A 351 -5.17 -12.93 19.76
N MET A 352 -6.17 -12.05 19.58
CA MET A 352 -5.95 -10.61 19.41
C MET A 352 -6.27 -9.77 20.65
N HIS A 353 -7.11 -10.26 21.56
CA HIS A 353 -7.71 -9.43 22.61
C HIS A 353 -6.69 -8.78 23.59
N ARG A 354 -5.50 -9.36 23.74
CA ARG A 354 -4.43 -8.84 24.61
C ARG A 354 -3.31 -8.11 23.86
N LYS A 355 -3.42 -7.97 22.54
CA LYS A 355 -2.36 -7.39 21.71
C LYS A 355 -2.66 -5.96 21.35
N SER A 356 -1.63 -5.15 21.39
CA SER A 356 -1.63 -3.82 20.82
C SER A 356 -1.62 -3.86 19.29
N ALA A 357 -2.01 -2.76 18.64
CA ALA A 357 -1.98 -2.66 17.18
C ALA A 357 -0.53 -2.61 16.66
N MET A 358 0.34 -1.83 17.29
CA MET A 358 1.70 -1.54 16.80
C MET A 358 2.72 -1.23 17.89
N ILE A 359 2.42 -0.36 18.85
CA ILE A 359 3.34 -0.04 19.95
C ILE A 359 2.85 -0.81 21.18
N PRO A 360 3.70 -1.64 21.81
CA PRO A 360 3.30 -2.37 23.02
C PRO A 360 2.70 -1.42 24.06
N PHE A 361 1.54 -1.79 24.60
CA PHE A 361 0.86 -1.11 25.72
C PHE A 361 0.31 0.31 25.45
N ILE A 362 0.59 0.93 24.29
CA ILE A 362 0.15 2.30 23.98
C ILE A 362 -1.03 2.33 23.00
N LEU A 363 -1.17 1.30 22.15
CA LEU A 363 -2.02 1.37 20.96
C LEU A 363 -2.81 0.11 20.66
#